data_AF-A0A1S2CFH7-F1
#
_entry.id   AF-A0A1S2CFH7-F1
#
_cell.length_a   1.000
_cell.length_b   1.000
_cell.length_c   1.000
_cell.angle_alpha   90.00
_cell.angle_beta   90.00
_cell.angle_gamma   90.00
#
_symmetry.space_group_name_H-M   'P 1'
#
loop_
_entity.id
_entity.type
_entity.pdbx_description
1 polymer ?
#
loop_
_entity_poly.entity_id
_entity_poly.type
_entity_poly.pdbx_seq_one_letter_code
_entity_poly.pdbx_strand_id
1 'polypeptide(L)'
;MGLIPLPIIVTIGFRYAALIEDRVATDSGGIEAARMFWQGRVIGRFFRSSNVFAYLVLRSFPGSFFKQRASLLGDPNVPLPRHWQAWVVIPVLFLYLMVGSVLIASAITKML
;
A
#
# COMPACT_ATOMS: atom_id res chain seq x y z
N MET A 1 -8.61 6.13 -17.74
CA MET A 1 -7.92 4.82 -17.62
C MET A 1 -7.04 4.68 -16.38
N GLY A 2 -6.45 5.75 -15.83
CA GLY A 2 -5.50 5.64 -14.71
C GLY A 2 -6.03 5.06 -13.39
N LEU A 3 -7.35 4.95 -13.20
CA LEU A 3 -7.98 4.51 -11.95
C LEU A 3 -8.57 3.08 -12.01
N ILE A 4 -8.39 2.36 -13.12
CA ILE A 4 -8.91 1.00 -13.31
C ILE A 4 -8.56 0.02 -12.17
N PRO A 5 -7.39 0.12 -11.50
CA PRO A 5 -7.05 -0.81 -10.43
C PRO A 5 -7.77 -0.53 -9.10
N LEU A 6 -8.40 0.65 -8.92
CA LEU A 6 -9.04 1.03 -7.65
C LEU A 6 -10.10 0.03 -7.16
N PRO A 7 -11.04 -0.47 -8.00
CA PRO A 7 -12.02 -1.46 -7.57
C PRO A 7 -11.37 -2.73 -7.02
N ILE A 8 -10.28 -3.19 -7.64
CA ILE A 8 -9.53 -4.37 -7.18
C ILE A 8 -8.89 -4.10 -5.81
N ILE A 9 -8.30 -2.91 -5.64
CA ILE A 9 -7.68 -2.50 -4.37
C ILE A 9 -8.73 -2.47 -3.25
N VAL A 10 -9.88 -1.80 -3.44
CA VAL A 10 -10.87 -1.61 -2.37
C VAL A 10 -11.74 -2.84 -2.08
N THR A 11 -11.64 -3.88 -2.90
CA THR A 11 -12.37 -5.15 -2.74
C THR A 11 -11.41 -6.30 -2.37
N ILE A 12 -10.81 -6.94 -3.37
CA ILE A 12 -9.97 -8.14 -3.19
C ILE A 12 -8.67 -7.77 -2.48
N GLY A 13 -7.97 -6.72 -2.93
CA GLY A 13 -6.71 -6.28 -2.34
C GLY A 13 -6.87 -5.89 -0.87
N PHE A 14 -7.97 -5.21 -0.53
CA PHE A 14 -8.25 -4.77 0.83
C PHE A 14 -8.40 -5.94 1.81
N ARG A 15 -8.99 -7.07 1.38
CA ARG A 15 -9.07 -8.27 2.22
C ARG A 15 -7.67 -8.70 2.68
N TYR A 16 -6.69 -8.72 1.78
CA TYR A 16 -5.32 -9.10 2.11
C TYR A 16 -4.58 -8.00 2.87
N ALA A 17 -4.87 -6.72 2.59
CA ALA A 17 -4.37 -5.62 3.39
C ALA A 17 -4.80 -5.78 4.86
N ALA A 18 -6.10 -6.01 5.13
CA ALA A 18 -6.59 -6.22 6.49
C ALA A 18 -5.93 -7.42 7.20
N LEU A 19 -5.75 -8.54 6.50
CA LEU A 19 -5.05 -9.72 7.06
C LEU A 19 -3.58 -9.42 7.40
N ILE A 20 -2.93 -8.54 6.64
CA ILE A 20 -1.56 -8.12 6.93
C ILE A 20 -1.56 -7.15 8.10
N GLU A 21 -2.45 -6.16 8.12
CA GLU A 21 -2.58 -5.21 9.23
C GLU A 21 -2.75 -5.93 10.57
N ASP A 22 -3.64 -6.92 10.66
CA ASP A 22 -3.86 -7.70 11.88
C ASP A 22 -2.62 -8.49 12.36
N ARG A 23 -1.66 -8.77 11.47
CA ARG A 23 -0.43 -9.48 11.82
C ARG A 23 0.73 -8.57 12.18
N VAL A 24 0.78 -7.36 11.62
CA VAL A 24 1.95 -6.49 11.71
C VAL A 24 1.68 -5.21 12.50
N ALA A 25 0.42 -4.90 12.81
CA ALA A 25 0.06 -3.76 13.63
C ALA A 25 0.74 -3.85 15.00
N THR A 26 1.33 -2.74 15.40
CA THR A 26 1.85 -2.51 16.74
C THR A 26 1.02 -1.39 17.37
N ASP A 27 0.96 -1.34 18.71
CA ASP A 27 0.11 -0.41 19.45
C ASP A 27 0.31 1.08 19.08
N SER A 28 1.47 1.42 18.52
CA SER A 28 1.81 2.78 18.08
C SER A 28 2.25 2.88 16.62
N GLY A 29 2.03 1.84 15.81
CA GLY A 29 2.49 1.78 14.42
C GLY A 29 1.61 2.59 13.45
N GLY A 30 2.20 3.08 12.37
CA GLY A 30 1.47 3.82 11.32
C GLY A 30 0.31 3.04 10.69
N ILE A 31 0.37 1.70 10.69
CA ILE A 31 -0.74 0.84 10.26
C ILE A 31 -1.92 0.93 11.23
N GLU A 32 -1.67 0.88 12.54
CA GLU A 32 -2.74 0.98 13.54
C GLU A 32 -3.37 2.36 13.54
N ALA A 33 -2.55 3.42 13.48
CA ALA A 33 -3.04 4.79 13.30
C ALA A 33 -3.91 4.91 12.03
N ALA A 34 -3.49 4.34 10.91
CA ALA A 34 -4.28 4.37 9.68
C ALA A 34 -5.63 3.66 9.82
N ARG A 35 -5.72 2.55 10.57
CA ARG A 35 -7.00 1.89 10.86
C ARG A 35 -7.94 2.80 11.64
N MET A 36 -7.42 3.51 12.63
CA MET A 36 -8.21 4.40 13.48
C MET A 36 -8.71 5.64 12.73
N PHE A 37 -7.85 6.27 11.91
CA PHE A 37 -8.21 7.48 11.16
C PHE A 37 -9.06 7.20 9.91
N TRP A 38 -8.80 6.10 9.20
CA TRP A 38 -9.40 5.83 7.89
C TRP A 38 -10.47 4.75 7.94
N GLN A 39 -11.52 4.98 8.75
CA GLN A 39 -12.66 4.06 8.91
C GLN A 39 -13.65 4.07 7.72
N GLY A 40 -13.48 4.98 6.75
CA GLY A 40 -14.39 5.13 5.60
C GLY A 40 -14.39 3.93 4.63
N ARG A 41 -15.55 3.66 4.00
CA ARG A 41 -15.77 2.44 3.20
C ARG A 41 -14.88 2.28 1.96
N VAL A 42 -14.69 3.31 1.14
CA VAL A 42 -13.91 3.19 -0.12
C VAL A 42 -12.57 3.92 0.00
N ILE A 43 -12.62 5.21 0.32
CA ILE A 43 -11.43 6.04 0.50
C ILE A 43 -10.54 5.48 1.62
N GLY A 44 -11.14 5.05 2.75
CA GLY A 44 -10.38 4.50 3.86
C GLY A 44 -9.69 3.18 3.51
N ARG A 45 -10.37 2.30 2.77
CA ARG A 45 -9.76 1.06 2.25
C ARG A 45 -8.58 1.34 1.34
N PHE A 46 -8.68 2.34 0.47
CA PHE A 46 -7.58 2.75 -0.40
C PHE A 46 -6.37 3.22 0.43
N PHE A 47 -6.55 4.17 1.35
CA PHE A 47 -5.44 4.67 2.17
C PHE A 47 -4.79 3.58 3.04
N ARG A 48 -5.60 2.70 3.63
CA ARG A 48 -5.11 1.55 4.39
C ARG A 48 -4.30 0.59 3.52
N SER A 49 -4.81 0.22 2.34
CA SER A 49 -4.05 -0.60 1.38
C SER A 49 -2.76 0.07 0.93
N SER A 50 -2.74 1.39 0.76
CA SER A 50 -1.53 2.16 0.43
C SER A 50 -0.51 2.19 1.57
N ASN A 51 -0.95 2.24 2.83
CA ASN A 51 -0.05 2.14 3.99
C ASN A 51 0.57 0.75 4.10
N VAL A 52 -0.23 -0.31 3.89
CA VAL A 52 0.29 -1.69 3.84
C VAL A 52 1.25 -1.85 2.66
N PHE A 53 0.95 -1.28 1.49
CA PHE A 53 1.86 -1.27 0.35
C PHE A 53 3.21 -0.61 0.71
N ALA A 54 3.19 0.58 1.31
CA ALA A 54 4.41 1.27 1.72
C ALA A 54 5.23 0.43 2.71
N TYR A 55 4.57 -0.17 3.70
CA TYR A 55 5.19 -1.10 4.64
C TYR A 55 5.85 -2.29 3.93
N LEU A 56 5.14 -2.95 3.00
CA LEU A 56 5.65 -4.09 2.25
C LEU A 56 6.86 -3.72 1.39
N VAL A 57 6.80 -2.58 0.70
CA VAL A 57 7.92 -2.09 -0.11
C VAL A 57 9.14 -1.81 0.78
N LEU A 58 8.96 -1.06 1.87
CA LEU A 58 10.06 -0.71 2.79
C LEU A 58 10.70 -1.95 3.42
N ARG A 59 9.91 -2.93 3.88
CA ARG A 59 10.47 -4.13 4.52
C ARG A 59 11.17 -5.09 3.53
N SER A 60 10.88 -4.98 2.24
CA SER A 60 11.48 -5.81 1.20
C SER A 60 12.85 -5.31 0.74
N PHE A 61 13.17 -4.03 0.96
CA PHE A 61 14.48 -3.49 0.60
C PHE A 61 15.56 -3.90 1.61
N PRO A 62 16.75 -4.30 1.14
CA PRO A 62 17.87 -4.57 2.02
C PRO A 62 18.37 -3.26 2.66
N GLY A 63 18.85 -3.36 3.90
CA GLY A 63 19.45 -2.24 4.63
C GLY A 63 18.70 -1.87 5.91
N SER A 64 19.45 -1.48 6.94
CA SER A 64 18.92 -1.12 8.26
C SER A 64 17.96 0.07 8.19
N PHE A 65 18.24 1.05 7.33
CA PHE A 65 17.40 2.23 7.14
C PHE A 65 15.97 1.87 6.70
N PHE A 66 15.81 1.03 5.68
CA PHE A 66 14.49 0.64 5.18
C PHE A 66 13.73 -0.22 6.18
N LYS A 67 14.43 -1.12 6.88
CA LYS A 67 13.85 -1.91 7.96
C LYS A 67 13.37 -1.04 9.13
N GLN A 68 14.14 -0.01 9.48
CA GLN A 68 13.74 0.98 10.49
C GLN A 68 12.52 1.80 10.05
N ARG A 69 12.44 2.18 8.76
CA ARG A 69 11.25 2.86 8.24
C ARG A 69 10.02 1.96 8.26
N ALA A 70 10.19 0.69 7.90
CA ALA A 70 9.12 -0.30 7.99
C ALA A 70 8.65 -0.49 9.45
N SER A 71 9.55 -0.46 10.44
CA SER A 71 9.19 -0.58 11.86
C SER A 71 8.37 0.59 12.41
N LEU A 72 8.40 1.76 11.75
CA LEU A 72 7.50 2.87 12.08
C LEU A 72 6.05 2.59 11.62
N LEU A 73 5.85 1.67 10.69
CA LEU A 73 4.54 1.31 10.15
C LEU A 73 3.96 0.08 10.85
N GLY A 74 4.77 -0.97 11.05
CA GLY A 74 4.41 -2.21 11.73
C GLY A 74 5.62 -3.12 11.95
N ASP A 75 5.49 -4.26 12.61
CA ASP A 75 6.64 -5.14 12.91
C ASP A 75 7.24 -5.72 11.60
N PRO A 76 8.51 -5.41 11.25
CA PRO A 76 9.12 -5.88 10.00
C PRO A 76 9.54 -7.35 10.03
N ASN A 77 9.59 -7.99 11.21
CA ASN A 77 10.09 -9.36 11.38
C ASN A 77 8.98 -10.43 11.25
N VAL A 78 7.71 -10.02 11.27
CA VAL A 78 6.58 -10.95 11.14
C VAL A 78 6.59 -11.62 9.76
N PRO A 79 6.59 -12.97 9.68
CA PRO A 79 6.53 -13.66 8.40
C PRO A 79 5.14 -13.50 7.75
N LEU A 80 5.13 -13.09 6.48
CA LEU A 80 3.90 -12.88 5.72
C LEU A 80 3.82 -13.80 4.49
N PRO A 81 2.66 -14.43 4.21
CA PRO A 81 2.47 -15.22 2.99
C PRO A 81 2.65 -14.36 1.73
N ARG A 82 3.48 -14.81 0.78
CA ARG A 82 3.77 -14.08 -0.47
C ARG A 82 2.52 -13.75 -1.27
N HIS A 83 1.53 -14.64 -1.28
CA HIS A 83 0.28 -14.41 -2.01
C HIS A 83 -0.52 -13.24 -1.41
N TRP A 84 -0.48 -13.00 -0.09
CA TRP A 84 -1.12 -11.83 0.52
C TRP A 84 -0.42 -10.55 0.08
N GLN A 85 0.90 -10.57 0.10
CA GLN A 85 1.72 -9.44 -0.32
C GLN A 85 1.45 -9.09 -1.79
N ALA A 86 1.39 -10.09 -2.68
CA ALA A 86 1.14 -9.89 -4.10
C ALA A 86 -0.21 -9.19 -4.38
N TRP A 87 -1.27 -9.59 -3.67
CA TRP A 87 -2.60 -8.98 -3.81
C TRP A 87 -2.69 -7.53 -3.31
N VAL A 88 -1.73 -7.07 -2.51
CA VAL A 88 -1.61 -5.65 -2.12
C VAL A 88 -0.66 -4.91 -3.06
N VAL A 89 0.51 -5.49 -3.33
CA VAL A 89 1.59 -4.84 -4.09
C VAL A 89 1.21 -4.64 -5.55
N ILE A 90 0.72 -5.69 -6.23
CA ILE A 90 0.47 -5.63 -7.67
C ILE A 90 -0.59 -4.57 -8.01
N PRO A 91 -1.78 -4.55 -7.38
CA PRO A 91 -2.81 -3.59 -7.75
C PRO A 91 -2.43 -2.13 -7.43
N VAL A 92 -1.80 -1.88 -6.27
CA VAL A 92 -1.38 -0.52 -5.87
C VAL A 92 -0.23 -0.01 -6.73
N LEU A 93 0.77 -0.86 -7.02
CA LEU A 93 1.86 -0.51 -7.92
C LEU A 93 1.34 -0.21 -9.33
N PHE A 94 0.44 -1.05 -9.85
CA PHE A 94 -0.16 -0.84 -11.17
C PHE A 94 -0.95 0.47 -11.23
N LEU A 95 -1.70 0.82 -10.17
CA LEU A 95 -2.37 2.13 -10.06
C LEU A 95 -1.37 3.28 -10.18
N TYR A 96 -0.29 3.26 -9.40
CA TYR A 96 0.71 4.34 -9.42
C TYR A 96 1.43 4.46 -10.76
N LEU A 97 1.75 3.32 -11.41
CA LEU A 97 2.32 3.33 -12.75
C LEU A 97 1.37 3.92 -13.79
N MET A 98 0.07 3.57 -13.75
CA MET A 98 -0.91 4.12 -14.69
C MET A 98 -1.17 5.62 -14.45
N VAL A 99 -1.26 6.05 -13.19
CA VAL A 99 -1.41 7.48 -12.87
C VAL A 99 -0.16 8.24 -13.31
N GLY A 100 1.03 7.74 -12.97
CA GLY A 100 2.30 8.35 -13.37
C GLY A 100 2.45 8.48 -14.89
N SER A 101 2.12 7.44 -15.65
CA SER A 101 2.23 7.48 -17.12
C SER A 101 1.26 8.50 -17.76
N VAL A 102 0.03 8.59 -17.26
CA VAL A 102 -0.95 9.60 -17.72
C VAL A 102 -0.46 11.02 -17.42
N LEU A 103 0.09 11.25 -16.23
CA LEU A 103 0.63 12.56 -15.83
C LEU A 103 1.82 12.96 -16.71
N ILE A 104 2.75 12.04 -16.94
CA ILE A 104 3.92 12.25 -17.80
C ILE A 104 3.48 12.54 -19.24
N ALA A 105 2.58 11.73 -19.81
CA ALA A 105 2.06 11.96 -21.15
C ALA A 105 1.38 13.33 -21.26
N SER A 106 0.55 13.69 -20.28
CA SER A 106 -0.13 14.99 -20.23
C SER A 106 0.85 16.15 -20.13
N ALA A 107 1.93 16.00 -19.36
CA ALA A 107 2.98 17.02 -19.26
C ALA A 107 3.71 17.20 -20.59
N ILE A 108 4.06 16.10 -21.27
CA ILE A 108 4.70 16.13 -22.60
C ILE A 108 3.79 16.81 -23.62
N THR A 109 2.49 16.45 -23.67
CA THR A 109 1.54 17.07 -24.61
C THR A 109 1.33 18.56 -24.36
N LYS A 110 1.47 19.03 -23.11
CA LYS A 110 1.39 20.47 -22.79
C LYS A 110 2.66 21.25 -23.15
N MET A 111 3.79 20.57 -23.35
CA MET A 111 5.06 21.21 -23.70
C MET A 111 5.30 21.30 -25.22
N LEU A 112 4.53 20.54 -26.02
CA LEU A 112 4.51 20.58 -27.49
C LEU A 112 3.48 21.60 -27.99
#